data_AF-A0A1Y0HMN6-F1
#
_entry.id   AF-A0A1Y0HMN6-F1
#
_cell.length_a   1.000
_cell.length_b   1.000
_cell.length_c   1.000
_cell.angle_alpha   90.00
_cell.angle_beta   90.00
_cell.angle_gamma   90.00
#
_symmetry.space_group_name_H-M   'P 1'
#
loop_
_entity.id
_entity.type
_entity.pdbx_description
1 polymer ?
#
loop_
_entity_poly.entity_id
_entity_poly.type
_entity_poly.pdbx_seq_one_letter_code
_entity_poly.pdbx_strand_id
1 'polypeptide(L)'
;MKTKQLPLDAEEKALMESLEAGEWQALDKTEFKATKALLENSAKETRKQQRMDKKQITIKLGTADIEFIKAKAQETGISYQNIISALVHNYTVGKVKLEI
;
A
#
# COMPACT_ATOMS: atom_id res chain seq x y z
N MET A 1 -39.24 14.27 5.69
CA MET A 1 -38.03 13.92 6.45
C MET A 1 -36.96 14.95 6.10
N LYS A 2 -36.54 15.82 7.02
CA LYS A 2 -35.52 16.83 6.74
C LYS A 2 -34.14 16.18 6.88
N THR A 3 -33.46 15.94 5.76
CA THR A 3 -32.04 15.58 5.75
C THR A 3 -31.25 16.79 6.23
N LYS A 4 -30.59 16.63 7.38
CA LYS A 4 -29.67 17.63 7.93
C LYS A 4 -28.51 17.76 6.94
N GLN A 5 -28.44 18.86 6.18
CA GLN A 5 -27.32 19.14 5.28
C GLN A 5 -26.07 19.33 6.13
N LEU A 6 -25.14 18.38 6.07
CA LEU A 6 -23.77 18.60 6.52
C LEU A 6 -23.12 19.61 5.55
N PRO A 7 -22.19 20.45 6.03
CA PRO A 7 -21.38 21.27 5.13
C PRO A 7 -20.56 20.31 4.24
N LEU A 8 -20.90 20.28 2.95
CA LEU A 8 -20.15 19.51 1.96
C LEU A 8 -18.84 20.22 1.68
N ASP A 9 -17.76 19.46 1.58
CA ASP A 9 -16.52 20.00 1.03
C ASP A 9 -16.66 20.25 -0.49
N ALA A 10 -15.63 20.86 -1.08
CA ALA A 10 -15.67 21.23 -2.50
C ALA A 10 -15.77 20.01 -3.43
N GLU A 11 -15.19 18.86 -3.05
CA GLU A 11 -15.22 17.64 -3.85
C GLU A 11 -16.61 16.98 -3.77
N GLU A 12 -17.18 16.90 -2.57
CA GLU A 12 -18.51 16.37 -2.32
C GLU A 12 -19.59 17.19 -3.03
N LYS A 13 -19.46 18.52 -3.03
CA LYS A 13 -20.39 19.42 -3.73
C LYS A 13 -20.33 19.21 -5.23
N ALA A 14 -19.14 19.12 -5.82
CA ALA A 14 -18.97 18.87 -7.25
C ALA A 14 -19.53 17.50 -7.66
N LEU A 15 -19.37 16.47 -6.82
CA LEU A 15 -19.96 15.16 -7.06
C LEU A 15 -21.49 15.24 -7.06
N MET A 16 -22.08 15.95 -6.09
CA MET A 16 -23.53 16.13 -6.00
C MET A 16 -24.09 16.88 -7.22
N GLU A 17 -23.43 17.95 -7.65
CA GLU A 17 -23.80 18.69 -8.87
C GLU A 17 -23.73 17.80 -10.12
N SER A 18 -22.70 16.95 -10.25
CA SER A 18 -22.58 16.02 -11.40
C SER A 18 -23.67 14.93 -11.41
N LEU A 19 -24.09 14.48 -10.23
CA LEU A 19 -25.18 13.50 -10.08
C LEU A 19 -26.52 14.12 -10.45
N GLU A 20 -26.76 15.35 -9.99
CA GLU A 20 -27.98 16.12 -10.31
C GLU A 20 -28.03 16.53 -11.79
N ALA A 21 -26.88 16.80 -12.42
CA ALA A 21 -26.75 17.07 -13.85
C ALA A 21 -27.06 15.85 -14.75
N GLY A 22 -27.18 14.65 -14.17
CA GLY A 22 -27.57 13.44 -14.91
C GLY A 22 -26.52 12.95 -15.92
N GLU A 23 -25.26 13.35 -15.75
CA GLU A 23 -24.16 13.02 -16.66
C GLU A 23 -23.76 11.53 -16.60
N TRP A 24 -24.16 10.83 -15.54
CA TRP A 24 -23.81 9.44 -15.28
C TRP A 24 -24.79 8.47 -15.96
N GLN A 25 -24.29 7.71 -16.93
CA GLN A 25 -25.06 6.63 -17.56
C GLN A 25 -24.69 5.28 -16.96
N ALA A 26 -25.70 4.47 -16.65
CA ALA A 26 -25.50 3.10 -16.20
C ALA A 26 -24.98 2.24 -17.37
N LEU A 27 -23.86 1.55 -17.16
CA LEU A 27 -23.35 0.55 -18.09
C LEU A 27 -24.31 -0.64 -18.18
N ASP A 28 -24.37 -1.30 -19.34
CA ASP A 28 -25.06 -2.59 -19.44
C ASP A 28 -24.40 -3.63 -18.50
N LYS A 29 -25.17 -4.62 -18.05
CA LYS A 29 -24.69 -5.68 -17.14
C LYS A 29 -23.45 -6.40 -17.69
N THR A 30 -23.37 -6.57 -19.00
CA THR A 30 -22.25 -7.24 -19.67
C THR A 30 -20.99 -6.39 -19.63
N GLU A 31 -21.11 -5.11 -19.95
CA GLU A 31 -20.03 -4.13 -19.93
C GLU A 31 -19.57 -3.86 -18.50
N PHE A 32 -20.49 -3.74 -17.54
CA PHE A 32 -20.17 -3.57 -16.13
C PHE A 32 -19.31 -4.73 -15.61
N LYS A 33 -19.67 -5.98 -15.95
CA LYS A 33 -18.90 -7.16 -15.53
C LYS A 33 -17.50 -7.16 -16.14
N ALA A 34 -17.37 -6.79 -17.42
CA ALA A 34 -16.07 -6.70 -18.11
C ALA A 34 -15.19 -5.59 -17.52
N THR A 35 -15.73 -4.38 -17.36
CA THR A 35 -15.03 -3.22 -16.79
C THR A 35 -14.62 -3.47 -15.35
N LYS A 36 -15.50 -4.06 -14.53
CA LYS A 36 -15.17 -4.44 -13.15
C LYS A 36 -14.01 -5.44 -13.11
N ALA A 37 -14.06 -6.49 -13.93
CA ALA A 37 -12.99 -7.47 -13.99
C ALA A 37 -11.66 -6.86 -14.45
N LEU A 38 -11.70 -5.96 -15.43
CA LEU A 38 -10.52 -5.22 -15.89
C LEU A 38 -9.92 -4.38 -14.76
N LEU A 39 -10.72 -3.55 -14.10
CA LEU A 39 -10.28 -2.68 -13.01
C LEU A 39 -9.73 -3.48 -11.82
N GLU A 40 -10.38 -4.58 -11.45
CA GLU A 40 -9.90 -5.46 -10.40
C GLU A 40 -8.55 -6.09 -10.77
N ASN A 41 -8.38 -6.52 -12.01
CA ASN A 41 -7.11 -7.08 -12.48
C ASN A 41 -6.01 -6.02 -12.53
N SER A 42 -6.29 -4.83 -13.07
CA SER A 42 -5.34 -3.71 -13.06
C SER A 42 -4.91 -3.35 -11.64
N ALA A 43 -5.85 -3.24 -10.70
CA ALA A 43 -5.52 -2.94 -9.30
C ALA A 43 -4.66 -4.04 -8.64
N LYS A 44 -4.93 -5.32 -8.96
CA LYS A 44 -4.10 -6.44 -8.48
C LYS A 44 -2.68 -6.37 -9.06
N GLU A 45 -2.55 -6.13 -10.37
CA GLU A 45 -1.26 -6.05 -11.03
C GLU A 45 -0.43 -4.84 -10.56
N THR A 46 -1.05 -3.66 -10.38
CA THR A 46 -0.36 -2.49 -9.82
C THR A 46 0.14 -2.76 -8.40
N ARG A 47 -0.68 -3.38 -7.53
CA ARG A 47 -0.24 -3.77 -6.18
C ARG A 47 0.89 -4.79 -6.22
N LYS A 48 0.85 -5.72 -7.16
CA LYS A 48 1.90 -6.73 -7.35
C LYS A 48 3.20 -6.07 -7.80
N GLN A 49 3.15 -5.19 -8.80
CA GLN A 49 4.30 -4.42 -9.27
C GLN A 49 4.91 -3.59 -8.13
N GLN A 50 4.10 -2.81 -7.41
CA GLN A 50 4.58 -2.01 -6.27
C GLN A 50 5.22 -2.84 -5.15
N ARG A 51 4.78 -4.09 -4.94
CA ARG A 51 5.41 -5.02 -3.98
C ARG A 51 6.67 -5.68 -4.52
N MET A 52 6.76 -5.85 -5.84
CA MET A 52 7.89 -6.48 -6.53
C MET A 52 9.02 -5.50 -6.86
N ASP A 53 8.72 -4.21 -6.95
CA ASP A 53 9.69 -3.15 -7.18
C ASP A 53 10.63 -3.02 -5.97
N LYS A 54 11.71 -3.79 -5.99
CA LYS A 54 12.78 -3.72 -5.00
C LYS A 54 13.74 -2.61 -5.41
N LYS A 55 13.77 -1.52 -4.63
CA LYS A 55 14.83 -0.51 -4.75
C LYS A 55 16.04 -0.94 -3.93
N GLN A 56 17.22 -0.94 -4.55
CA GLN A 56 18.48 -1.19 -3.85
C GLN A 56 18.92 0.07 -3.09
N ILE A 57 19.28 -0.09 -1.83
CA ILE A 57 19.84 0.97 -0.98
C ILE A 57 21.17 0.49 -0.39
N THR A 58 22.15 1.40 -0.26
CA THR A 58 23.43 1.11 0.41
C THR A 58 23.39 1.73 1.80
N ILE A 59 23.58 0.91 2.82
CA ILE A 59 23.61 1.34 4.24
C ILE A 59 25.01 1.04 4.78
N LYS A 60 25.65 2.03 5.40
CA LYS A 60 26.89 1.79 6.17
C LYS A 60 26.49 1.36 7.57
N LEU A 61 27.01 0.23 8.02
CA LEU A 61 26.78 -0.33 9.35
C LEU A 61 28.12 -0.49 10.06
N GLY A 62 28.12 -0.45 11.40
CA GLY A 62 29.30 -0.76 12.19
C GLY A 62 29.74 -2.21 11.94
N THR A 63 31.05 -2.47 12.00
CA THR A 63 31.59 -3.82 11.82
C THR A 63 31.06 -4.79 12.86
N ALA A 64 30.97 -4.35 14.12
CA ALA A 64 30.39 -5.13 15.21
C ALA A 64 28.93 -5.51 14.94
N ASP A 65 28.10 -4.56 14.49
CA ASP A 65 26.68 -4.81 14.20
C ASP A 65 26.51 -5.87 13.11
N ILE A 66 27.33 -5.80 12.05
CA ILE A 66 27.31 -6.78 10.97
C ILE A 66 27.65 -8.18 11.49
N GLU A 67 28.64 -8.29 12.38
CA GLU A 67 29.03 -9.58 12.98
C GLU A 67 27.91 -10.16 13.84
N PHE A 68 27.27 -9.35 14.69
CA PHE A 68 26.14 -9.79 15.49
C PHE A 68 24.95 -10.24 14.64
N ILE A 69 24.62 -9.50 13.58
CA ILE A 69 23.53 -9.88 12.67
C ILE A 69 23.87 -11.20 11.96
N LYS A 70 25.13 -11.40 11.56
CA LYS A 70 25.58 -12.66 10.95
C LYS A 70 25.51 -13.85 11.92
N ALA A 71 25.89 -13.65 13.18
CA ALA A 71 25.76 -14.69 14.20
C ALA A 71 24.28 -15.09 14.38
N LYS A 72 23.38 -14.09 14.49
CA LYS A 72 21.93 -14.32 14.63
C LYS A 72 21.32 -14.99 13.39
N ALA A 73 21.84 -14.67 12.21
CA ALA A 73 21.50 -15.34 10.95
C ALA A 73 21.87 -16.83 10.96
N GLN A 74 23.06 -17.17 11.47
CA GLN A 74 23.48 -18.57 11.60
C GLN A 74 22.61 -19.34 12.59
N GLU A 75 22.26 -18.75 13.74
CA GLU A 75 21.39 -19.37 14.73
C GLU A 75 19.98 -19.65 14.20
N THR A 76 19.41 -18.70 13.45
CA THR A 76 18.03 -18.80 12.93
C THR A 76 17.93 -19.54 11.60
N GLY A 77 19.07 -19.84 10.94
CA GLY A 77 19.11 -20.43 9.60
C GLY A 77 18.63 -19.48 8.48
N ILE A 78 18.48 -18.19 8.78
CA ILE A 78 17.99 -17.16 7.85
C ILE A 78 19.18 -16.30 7.41
N SER A 79 19.25 -15.92 6.14
CA SER A 79 20.33 -15.03 5.68
C SER A 79 20.32 -13.68 6.43
N TYR A 80 21.48 -13.09 6.66
CA TYR A 80 21.59 -11.79 7.33
C TYR A 80 20.82 -10.69 6.59
N GLN A 81 20.78 -10.74 5.25
CA GLN A 81 20.01 -9.79 4.44
C GLN A 81 18.50 -9.89 4.72
N ASN A 82 17.99 -11.11 4.92
CA ASN A 82 16.58 -11.34 5.22
C ASN A 82 16.22 -10.83 6.61
N ILE A 83 17.12 -10.99 7.60
CA ILE A 83 16.94 -10.40 8.94
C ILE A 83 16.84 -8.88 8.86
N ILE A 84 17.78 -8.24 8.16
CA ILE A 84 17.77 -6.78 7.96
C ILE A 84 16.47 -6.35 7.26
N SER A 85 16.05 -7.06 6.22
CA SER A 85 14.81 -6.76 5.49
C SER A 85 13.57 -6.89 6.39
N ALA A 86 13.52 -7.92 7.24
CA ALA A 86 12.42 -8.13 8.18
C ALA A 86 12.40 -7.05 9.26
N LEU A 87 13.56 -6.60 9.75
CA LEU A 87 13.65 -5.50 10.72
C LEU A 87 13.09 -4.20 10.14
N VAL A 88 13.50 -3.84 8.92
CA VAL A 88 13.00 -2.63 8.22
C VAL A 88 11.49 -2.71 8.01
N HIS A 89 10.98 -3.86 7.56
CA HIS A 89 9.53 -4.04 7.37
C HIS A 89 8.75 -3.98 8.68
N ASN A 90 9.25 -4.61 9.75
CA ASN A 90 8.60 -4.58 11.05
C ASN A 90 8.59 -3.16 11.64
N TYR A 91 9.62 -2.36 11.36
CA TYR A 91 9.63 -0.95 11.70
C TYR A 91 8.57 -0.16 10.92
N THR A 92 8.46 -0.34 9.60
CA THR A 92 7.49 0.41 8.78
C THR A 92 6.03 0.06 9.10
N VAL A 93 5.78 -1.16 9.57
CA VAL A 93 4.44 -1.62 10.00
C VAL A 93 4.15 -1.29 11.48
N GLY A 94 5.10 -0.67 12.19
CA GLY A 94 4.93 -0.25 13.59
C GLY A 94 5.02 -1.39 14.62
N LYS A 95 5.53 -2.57 14.23
CA LYS A 95 5.80 -3.69 15.15
C LYS A 95 7.07 -3.46 15.98
N VAL A 96 7.96 -2.60 15.51
CA VAL A 96 9.17 -2.16 16.21
C VAL A 96 9.11 -0.64 16.35
N LYS A 97 9.41 -0.13 17.54
CA LYS A 97 9.54 1.31 17.79
C LYS A 97 11.03 1.65 17.86
N LEU A 98 11.43 2.72 17.18
CA LEU A 98 12.73 3.35 17.40
C LEU A 98 12.53 4.44 18.45
N GLU A 99 13.30 4.37 19.52
CA GLU A 99 13.50 5.49 20.42
C GLU A 99 14.78 6.18 19.95
N ILE A 100 14.65 7.45 19.56
CA ILE A 100 15.73 8.30 19.06
C ILE A 100 15.91 9.45 20.04
#